data_AF-A0A7V8YJW0-F1
#
_entry.id   AF-A0A7V8YJW0-F1
#
_cell.length_a   1.000
_cell.length_b   1.000
_cell.length_c   1.000
_cell.angle_alpha   90.00
_cell.angle_beta   90.00
_cell.angle_gamma   90.00
#
_symmetry.space_group_name_H-M   'P 1'
#
loop_
_entity.id
_entity.type
_entity.pdbx_description
1 polymer ?
#
loop_
_entity_poly.entity_id
_entity_poly.type
_entity_poly.pdbx_seq_one_letter_code
_entity_poly.pdbx_strand_id
1 'polypeptide(L)' 'MGTVTGWVLLTWLKITVVLGLGVGGVWLFTDRPGYLTASVIAAGLIELWAIKALAREWAYEARTAWWWTS' A
#
# COMPACT_ATOMS: atom_id res chain seq x y z
N MET A 1 -6.70 18.04 6.91
CA MET A 1 -7.17 16.65 6.70
C MET A 1 -7.16 16.24 5.22
N GLY A 2 -7.78 17.00 4.29
CA GLY A 2 -7.83 16.61 2.86
C GLY A 2 -6.46 16.38 2.19
N THR A 3 -5.45 17.21 2.48
CA THR A 3 -4.09 17.07 1.94
C THR A 3 -3.41 15.78 2.38
N VAL A 4 -3.59 15.40 3.65
CA VAL A 4 -3.00 14.19 4.25
C VAL A 4 -3.67 12.95 3.66
N THR A 5 -5.00 12.93 3.62
CA THR A 5 -5.75 11.84 2.99
C THR A 5 -5.37 11.69 1.53
N GLY A 6 -5.22 12.80 0.80
CA GLY A 6 -4.74 12.78 -0.59
C GLY A 6 -3.33 12.20 -0.72
N TRP A 7 -2.39 12.59 0.14
CA TRP A 7 -1.04 12.03 0.15
C TRP A 7 -1.04 10.53 0.50
N VAL A 8 -1.81 10.11 1.51
CA VAL A 8 -1.95 8.71 1.93
C VAL A 8 -2.46 7.85 0.77
N LEU A 9 -3.52 8.30 0.08
CA LEU A 9 -4.08 7.60 -1.08
C LEU A 9 -3.08 7.52 -2.23
N LEU A 10 -2.33 8.59 -2.49
CA LEU A 10 -1.37 8.64 -3.59
C LEU A 10 -0.14 7.77 -3.30
N THR A 11 0.30 7.69 -2.05
CA THR A 11 1.34 6.76 -1.59
C THR A 11 0.88 5.31 -1.69
N TRP A 12 -0.35 5.02 -1.23
CA TRP A 12 -0.94 3.69 -1.38
C TRP A 12 -1.00 3.26 -2.85
N LEU A 13 -1.53 4.11 -3.72
CA LEU A 13 -1.63 3.82 -5.15
C LEU A 13 -0.27 3.53 -5.79
N LYS A 14 0.77 4.30 -5.44
CA LYS A 14 2.15 4.06 -5.93
C LYS A 14 2.67 2.68 -5.52
N ILE A 15 2.44 2.29 -4.27
CA ILE A 15 2.85 0.97 -3.76
C ILE A 15 2.11 -0.13 -4.53
N THR A 16 0.79 -0.02 -4.69
CA THR A 16 -0.02 -1.00 -5.43
C THR A 16 0.44 -1.12 -6.89
N VAL A 17 0.76 -0.01 -7.56
CA VAL A 17 1.30 -0.04 -8.93
C VAL A 17 2.65 -0.76 -8.99
N VAL A 18 3.58 -0.47 -8.07
CA VAL A 18 4.89 -1.14 -8.02
C VAL A 18 4.74 -2.64 -7.77
N LEU A 19 3.85 -3.03 -6.85
CA LEU A 19 3.55 -4.44 -6.59
C LEU A 19 2.94 -5.12 -7.81
N GLY A 20 1.98 -4.47 -8.47
CA GLY A 20 1.36 -4.97 -9.70
C GLY A 20 2.38 -5.16 -10.83
N LEU A 21 3.33 -4.23 -10.99
CA LEU A 21 4.43 -4.37 -11.93
C LEU A 21 5.37 -5.53 -11.57
N GLY A 22 5.63 -5.74 -10.28
CA GLY A 22 6.40 -6.89 -9.80
C GLY A 22 5.74 -8.22 -10.14
N VAL A 23 4.44 -8.35 -9.85
CA VAL A 23 3.64 -9.54 -10.20
C VAL A 23 3.57 -9.73 -11.72
N GLY A 24 3.36 -8.65 -12.48
CA GLY A 24 3.36 -8.70 -13.95
C GLY A 24 4.73 -9.10 -14.52
N GLY A 25 5.83 -8.66 -13.91
CA GLY A 25 7.17 -9.13 -14.25
C GLY A 25 7.32 -10.62 -14.00
N VAL A 26 6.94 -11.11 -12.82
CA VAL A 26 6.97 -12.56 -12.51
C VAL A 26 6.13 -13.35 -13.51
N TRP A 27 4.97 -12.82 -13.93
CA TRP A 27 4.12 -13.45 -14.94
C TRP A 27 4.81 -13.56 -16.32
N LEU A 28 5.55 -12.53 -16.75
CA LEU A 28 6.24 -12.54 -18.05
C LEU A 28 7.52 -13.39 -18.05
N PHE A 29 8.19 -13.55 -16.91
CA PHE A 29 9.53 -14.16 -16.84
C PHE A 29 9.54 -15.57 -16.23
N THR A 30 8.41 -16.17 -15.87
CA THR A 30 8.38 -17.49 -15.24
C THR A 30 7.25 -18.38 -15.74
N ASP A 31 7.61 -19.54 -16.30
CA ASP A 31 6.69 -20.60 -16.73
C ASP A 31 6.23 -21.52 -15.59
N ARG A 32 6.71 -21.29 -14.36
CA ARG A 32 6.39 -22.13 -13.20
C ARG A 32 5.18 -21.56 -12.44
N PRO A 33 4.05 -22.29 -12.36
CA PRO A 33 2.81 -21.76 -11.80
C PRO A 33 2.92 -21.35 -10.32
N GLY A 34 3.81 -21.98 -9.55
CA GLY A 34 3.99 -21.67 -8.12
C GLY A 34 4.54 -20.26 -7.83
N TYR A 35 5.34 -19.69 -8.73
CA TYR A 35 5.95 -18.37 -8.51
C TYR A 35 4.94 -17.25 -8.71
N LEU A 36 4.00 -17.40 -9.65
CA LEU A 36 2.92 -16.44 -9.82
C LEU A 36 2.06 -16.37 -8.56
N THR A 37 1.60 -17.53 -8.06
CA THR A 37 0.80 -17.60 -6.83
C THR A 37 1.56 -17.02 -5.63
N ALA A 38 2.85 -17.36 -5.47
CA ALA A 38 3.67 -16.81 -4.39
C ALA A 38 3.84 -15.28 -4.50
N SER A 39 4.02 -14.76 -5.71
CA SER A 39 4.16 -13.32 -5.95
C SER A 39 2.88 -12.54 -5.63
N VAL A 40 1.70 -13.10 -5.97
CA VAL A 40 0.39 -12.51 -5.65
C VAL A 40 0.17 -12.50 -4.14
N ILE A 41 0.48 -13.60 -3.44
CA ILE A 41 0.36 -13.68 -1.97
C ILE A 41 1.30 -12.65 -1.32
N ALA A 42 2.55 -12.58 -1.76
CA ALA A 42 3.52 -11.62 -1.25
C ALA A 42 3.07 -10.17 -1.47
N ALA A 43 2.56 -9.85 -2.67
CA ALA A 43 2.02 -8.53 -2.98
C ALA A 43 0.85 -8.16 -2.07
N GLY A 44 -0.11 -9.07 -1.87
CA GLY A 44 -1.24 -8.85 -0.97
C GLY A 44 -0.83 -8.62 0.49
N LEU A 45 0.18 -9.37 0.98
CA LEU A 45 0.70 -9.17 2.34
C LEU A 45 1.38 -7.81 2.50
N ILE A 46 2.16 -7.36 1.51
CA ILE A 46 2.82 -6.06 1.53
C ILE A 46 1.77 -4.94 1.47
N GLU A 47 0.73 -5.09 0.66
CA GLU A 47 -0.36 -4.11 0.56
C GLU A 47 -1.14 -3.98 1.87
N LEU A 48 -1.49 -5.10 2.52
CA LEU A 48 -2.12 -5.09 3.85
C LEU A 48 -1.25 -4.40 4.90
N TRP A 49 0.07 -4.65 4.87
CA TRP A 49 1.00 -4.00 5.77
C TRP A 49 1.09 -2.50 5.53
N ALA A 50 1.15 -2.07 4.26
CA ALA A 50 1.19 -0.66 3.86
C ALA A 50 -0.09 0.08 4.30
N ILE A 51 -1.27 -0.50 4.06
CA ILE A 51 -2.55 0.08 4.52
C ILE A 51 -2.56 0.25 6.03
N LYS A 52 -2.07 -0.75 6.78
CA LYS A 52 -2.04 -0.68 8.24
C LYS A 52 -1.07 0.39 8.76
N ALA A 53 0.08 0.58 8.09
CA ALA A 53 1.02 1.65 8.42
C ALA A 53 0.42 3.04 8.14
N LEU A 54 -0.14 3.23 6.94
CA LEU A 54 -0.78 4.48 6.53
C LEU A 54 -1.98 4.84 7.43
N ALA A 55 -2.80 3.86 7.82
CA ALA A 55 -3.91 4.07 8.74
C ALA A 55 -3.44 4.52 10.13
N ARG A 56 -2.29 4.03 10.60
CA ARG A 56 -1.69 4.48 11.87
C ARG A 56 -1.23 5.93 11.76
N GLU A 57 -0.50 6.27 10.71
CA GLU A 57 -0.05 7.65 10.47
C GLU A 57 -1.23 8.61 10.37
N TRP A 58 -2.26 8.24 9.61
CA TRP A 58 -3.48 9.02 9.49
C TRP A 58 -4.21 9.20 10.83
N ALA A 59 -4.31 8.13 11.64
CA ALA A 59 -4.91 8.21 12.97
C ALA A 59 -4.08 9.06 13.94
N TYR A 60 -2.75 9.00 13.87
CA TYR A 60 -1.87 9.88 14.63
C TYR A 60 -2.10 11.34 14.26
N GLU A 61 -2.13 11.68 12.97
CA GLU A 61 -2.38 13.04 12.51
C GLU A 61 -3.78 13.53 12.86
N ALA A 62 -4.82 12.68 12.75
CA ALA A 62 -6.16 13.04 13.20
C ALA A 62 -6.18 13.37 14.71
N ARG A 63 -5.46 12.59 15.51
CA ARG A 63 -5.32 12.77 16.96
C ARG A 63 -4.33 13.88 17.35
N THR A 64 -3.49 14.36 16.45
CA THR A 64 -2.66 15.54 16.69
C THR A 64 -3.18 16.80 15.99
N ALA A 65 -4.23 16.72 15.19
CA ALA A 65 -4.87 17.90 14.63
C ALA A 65 -6.01 18.41 15.53
N TRP A 66 -6.83 17.51 16.10
CA TRP A 66 -8.05 17.90 16.84
C TRP A 66 -7.82 18.89 18.01
N TRP A 67 -6.76 18.71 18.80
CA TRP A 67 -6.38 19.60 19.90
C TRP A 67 -5.88 20.99 19.49
N TRP A 68 -5.41 21.19 18.25
CA TRP A 68 -4.98 22.52 17.75
C TRP A 68 -6.02 23.22 16.88
N THR A 69 -7.10 22.52 16.50
CA THR A 69 -8.22 23.08 15.72
C THR A 69 -9.49 23.32 16.56
N SER A 70 -9.37 23.30 17.89
CA SER A 70 -10.44 23.69 18.82
C SER A 70 -10.32 25.15 19.21
#